data_AF-A0A3M5PC55-F1
#
_entry.id   AF-A0A3M5PC55-F1
#
_cell.length_a   1.000
_cell.length_b   1.000
_cell.length_c   1.000
_cell.angle_alpha   90.00
_cell.angle_beta   90.00
_cell.angle_gamma   90.00
#
_symmetry.space_group_name_H-M   'P 1'
#
loop_
_entity.id
_entity.type
_entity.pdbx_description
1 polymer ?
#
loop_
_entity_poly.entity_id
_entity_poly.type
_entity_poly.pdbx_seq_one_letter_code
_entity_poly.pdbx_strand_id
1 'polypeptide(L)'
;MYTVISVRDPRWADLAHTAISMWVLFEEFKDTYGEVPFGASPKDPEPHGVDLYNRAVAGEFGPVLEPTEETIVGQVMSQRDALSGSATARINALVTELDMLQDAIAMNLATEKQVKSVPAIKAELYAFRLYRVRLSQIDTLEGYPRKFDWPAAPAQPFVYVPAAE
;
A
#
# COMPACT_ATOMS: atom_id res chain seq x y z
N MET A 1 20.97 17.52 18.39
CA MET A 1 20.72 16.25 19.08
C MET A 1 19.80 16.58 20.23
N TYR A 2 18.63 15.95 20.30
CA TYR A 2 17.67 16.17 21.38
C TYR A 2 18.01 15.27 22.57
N THR A 3 17.71 15.76 23.77
CA THR A 3 17.99 15.03 25.00
C THR A 3 16.79 14.18 25.37
N VAL A 4 16.99 12.86 25.37
CA VAL A 4 15.93 11.88 25.67
C VAL A 4 15.81 11.73 27.20
N ILE A 5 14.65 12.07 27.77
CA ILE A 5 14.33 11.85 29.19
C ILE A 5 13.85 10.41 29.41
N SER A 6 12.86 9.99 28.62
CA SER A 6 12.26 8.67 28.76
C SER A 6 11.76 8.16 27.41
N VAL A 7 11.82 6.84 27.25
CA VAL A 7 11.24 6.09 26.13
C VAL A 7 10.40 4.96 26.70
N ARG A 8 9.20 4.74 26.16
CA ARG A 8 8.35 3.61 26.53
C ARG A 8 7.57 3.03 25.37
N ASP A 9 7.07 1.81 25.59
CA ASP A 9 6.29 1.02 24.63
C ASP A 9 6.97 0.93 23.25
N PRO A 10 8.26 0.52 23.15
CA PRO A 10 8.88 0.30 21.87
C PRO A 10 8.18 -0.86 21.16
N ARG A 11 7.69 -0.62 19.94
CA ARG A 11 7.04 -1.62 19.08
C ARG A 11 7.61 -1.54 17.69
N TRP A 12 7.75 -2.67 17.02
CA TRP A 12 7.96 -2.65 15.58
C TRP A 12 6.81 -1.89 14.90
N ALA A 13 7.17 -1.01 13.98
CA ALA A 13 6.21 -0.22 13.23
C ALA A 13 5.47 -1.08 12.20
N ASP A 14 6.08 -2.18 11.74
CA ASP A 14 5.60 -3.06 10.67
C ASP A 14 6.09 -4.51 10.91
N LEU A 15 5.45 -5.48 10.25
CA LEU A 15 5.80 -6.91 10.40
C LEU A 15 7.16 -7.29 9.78
N ALA A 16 7.74 -6.46 8.93
CA ALA A 16 9.08 -6.66 8.38
C ALA A 16 10.18 -6.04 9.27
N HIS A 17 9.79 -5.49 10.42
CA HIS A 17 10.69 -4.94 11.45
C HIS A 17 11.61 -3.86 10.88
N THR A 18 11.08 -2.97 10.02
CA THR A 18 11.89 -1.94 9.35
C THR A 18 12.09 -0.67 10.16
N ALA A 19 11.19 -0.39 11.11
CA ALA A 19 11.26 0.75 12.02
C ALA A 19 10.61 0.42 13.37
N ILE A 20 10.85 1.24 14.39
CA ILE A 20 10.28 1.12 15.73
C ILE A 20 9.45 2.38 16.03
N SER A 21 8.21 2.18 16.44
CA SER A 21 7.35 3.21 17.03
C SER A 21 7.45 3.16 18.55
N MET A 22 7.59 4.32 19.17
CA MET A 22 7.75 4.46 20.62
C MET A 22 7.20 5.80 21.10
N TRP A 23 6.95 5.91 22.39
CA TRP A 23 6.65 7.18 23.04
C TRP A 23 7.95 7.74 23.61
N VAL A 24 8.27 9.00 23.28
CA VAL A 24 9.52 9.65 23.69
C VAL A 24 9.21 10.98 24.34
N LEU A 25 9.82 11.22 25.49
CA LEU A 25 9.85 12.52 26.14
C LEU A 25 11.22 13.15 25.91
N PHE A 26 11.25 14.26 25.18
CA PHE A 26 12.46 15.05 24.97
C PHE A 26 12.51 16.21 25.96
N GLU A 27 13.68 16.51 26.53
CA GLU A 27 13.89 17.60 27.49
C GLU A 27 13.46 18.94 26.89
N GLU A 28 13.76 19.16 25.61
CA GLU A 28 13.50 20.42 24.91
C GLU A 28 12.00 20.67 24.70
N PHE A 29 11.17 19.63 24.77
CA PHE A 29 9.75 19.68 24.42
C PHE A 29 8.81 19.28 25.55
N LYS A 30 9.34 18.87 26.71
CA LYS A 30 8.55 18.31 27.82
C LYS A 30 7.43 19.22 28.31
N ASP A 31 7.67 20.53 28.37
CA ASP A 31 6.70 21.50 28.89
C ASP A 31 5.68 21.95 27.84
N THR A 32 5.95 21.69 26.55
CA THR A 32 5.10 22.15 25.43
C THR A 32 4.28 21.00 24.85
N TYR A 33 4.94 19.88 24.54
CA TYR A 33 4.34 18.73 23.88
C TYR A 33 4.24 17.52 24.80
N GLY A 34 4.98 17.51 25.91
CA GLY A 34 5.08 16.33 26.76
C GLY A 34 5.69 15.16 26.00
N GLU A 35 5.15 13.97 26.25
CA GLU A 35 5.57 12.75 25.57
C GLU A 35 4.92 12.67 24.18
N VAL A 36 5.74 12.42 23.16
CA VAL A 36 5.31 12.42 21.75
C VAL A 36 5.49 11.05 21.11
N PRO A 37 4.64 10.67 20.15
CA PRO A 37 4.89 9.48 19.34
C PRO A 37 6.11 9.74 18.43
N PHE A 38 7.04 8.80 18.39
CA PHE A 38 8.26 8.90 17.61
C PHE A 38 8.50 7.60 16.82
N GLY A 39 8.82 7.74 15.54
CA GLY A 39 9.25 6.63 14.68
C GLY A 39 10.75 6.69 14.47
N ALA A 40 11.45 5.62 14.81
CA ALA A 40 12.91 5.50 14.67
C ALA A 40 13.24 4.40 13.66
N SER A 41 14.21 4.62 12.77
CA SER A 41 14.62 3.63 11.78
C SER A 41 16.15 3.63 11.58
N PRO A 42 16.75 2.53 11.09
CA PRO A 42 18.18 2.51 10.79
C PRO A 42 18.54 3.38 9.57
N LYS A 43 17.54 3.88 8.84
CA LYS A 43 17.67 4.75 7.67
C LYS A 43 17.10 6.15 7.92
N ASP A 44 16.96 6.52 9.19
CA ASP A 44 16.39 7.82 9.56
C ASP A 44 17.26 8.96 8.99
N PRO A 45 16.67 9.98 8.36
CA PRO A 45 17.44 11.13 7.89
C PRO A 45 18.09 11.90 9.04
N GLU A 46 17.54 11.81 10.25
CA GLU A 46 18.04 12.51 11.42
C GLU A 46 18.90 11.59 12.31
N PRO A 47 20.11 12.01 12.72
CA PRO A 47 21.02 11.17 13.51
C PRO A 47 20.42 10.66 14.83
N HIS A 48 19.49 11.42 15.43
CA HIS A 48 18.83 11.04 16.68
C HIS A 48 17.79 9.92 16.49
N GLY A 49 17.19 9.78 15.31
CA GLY A 49 16.32 8.65 14.99
C GLY A 49 17.12 7.35 14.85
N VAL A 50 18.30 7.40 14.24
CA VAL A 50 19.22 6.26 14.15
C VAL A 50 19.73 5.84 15.54
N ASP A 51 20.10 6.80 16.39
CA ASP A 51 20.52 6.54 17.78
C ASP A 51 19.42 5.84 18.59
N LEU A 52 18.20 6.38 18.58
CA LEU A 52 17.05 5.81 19.28
C LEU A 52 16.71 4.40 18.79
N TYR A 53 16.79 4.16 17.48
CA TYR A 53 16.59 2.82 16.91
C TYR A 53 17.62 1.83 17.48
N ASN A 54 18.92 2.18 17.43
CA ASN A 54 19.98 1.30 17.90
C ASN A 54 19.86 1.01 19.40
N ARG A 55 19.51 2.01 20.22
CA ARG A 55 19.30 1.86 21.66
C ARG A 55 18.09 0.99 21.99
N ALA A 56 17.00 1.14 21.24
CA ALA A 56 15.82 0.29 21.37
C ALA A 56 16.12 -1.17 21.00
N VAL A 57 16.80 -1.42 19.88
CA VAL A 57 17.22 -2.77 19.45
C VAL A 57 18.21 -3.39 20.44
N ALA A 58 19.09 -2.59 21.05
CA ALA A 58 19.98 -3.03 22.12
C ALA A 58 19.25 -3.35 23.44
N GLY A 59 17.94 -3.08 23.53
CA GLY A 59 17.11 -3.38 24.70
C GLY A 59 17.19 -2.33 25.81
N GLU A 60 17.74 -1.14 25.56
CA GLU A 60 17.89 -0.08 26.56
C GLU A 60 16.53 0.36 27.14
N PHE A 61 15.46 0.24 26.35
CA PHE A 61 14.09 0.65 26.72
C PHE A 61 13.16 -0.54 26.97
N GLY A 62 13.74 -1.71 27.23
CA GLY A 62 13.00 -2.98 27.29
C GLY A 62 12.84 -3.65 25.93
N PRO A 63 12.11 -4.78 25.86
CA PRO A 63 11.93 -5.52 24.63
C PRO A 63 11.09 -4.74 23.62
N VAL A 64 11.50 -4.75 22.36
CA VAL A 64 10.69 -4.24 21.25
C VAL A 64 9.54 -5.22 21.00
N LEU A 65 8.32 -4.78 21.20
CA LEU A 65 7.12 -5.61 21.03
C LEU A 65 6.71 -5.67 19.56
N GLU A 66 5.88 -6.66 19.22
CA GLU A 66 5.25 -6.71 17.89
C GLU A 66 4.28 -5.54 17.66
N PRO A 67 4.02 -5.17 16.39
CA PRO A 67 3.04 -4.15 16.05
C PRO A 67 1.66 -4.53 16.59
N THR A 68 0.87 -3.53 16.98
CA THR A 68 -0.52 -3.75 17.40
C THR A 68 -1.34 -4.22 16.20
N GLU A 69 -2.46 -4.90 16.48
CA GLU A 69 -3.37 -5.32 15.42
C GLU A 69 -3.91 -4.12 14.63
N GLU A 70 -4.20 -3.01 15.31
CA GLU A 70 -4.62 -1.76 14.67
C GLU A 70 -3.57 -1.20 13.70
N THR A 71 -2.29 -1.20 14.09
CA THR A 71 -1.20 -0.78 13.19
C THR A 71 -1.13 -1.65 11.95
N ILE A 72 -1.26 -2.97 12.11
CA ILE A 72 -1.22 -3.93 10.99
C ILE A 72 -2.41 -3.71 10.06
N VAL A 73 -3.62 -3.57 10.61
CA VAL A 73 -4.83 -3.26 9.84
C VAL A 73 -4.66 -1.94 9.09
N GLY A 74 -4.18 -0.89 9.74
CA GLY A 74 -3.94 0.41 9.11
C GLY A 74 -2.97 0.34 7.91
N GLN A 75 -1.90 -0.44 8.04
CA GLN A 75 -0.94 -0.69 6.95
C GLN A 75 -1.56 -1.44 5.78
N VAL A 76 -2.27 -2.53 6.07
CA VAL A 76 -2.95 -3.34 5.05
C VAL A 76 -3.99 -2.49 4.31
N MET A 77 -4.78 -1.69 5.03
CA MET A 77 -5.79 -0.82 4.43
C MET A 77 -5.15 0.27 3.55
N SER A 78 -4.06 0.88 4.00
CA SER A 78 -3.30 1.86 3.20
C SER A 78 -2.75 1.26 1.91
N GLN A 79 -2.21 0.04 1.97
CA GLN A 79 -1.71 -0.68 0.79
C GLN A 79 -2.86 -1.04 -0.17
N ARG A 80 -3.98 -1.55 0.35
CA ARG A 80 -5.19 -1.84 -0.43
C ARG A 80 -5.69 -0.60 -1.17
N ASP A 81 -5.69 0.55 -0.52
CA ASP A 81 -6.19 1.80 -1.08
C ASP A 81 -5.27 2.30 -2.21
N ALA A 82 -3.95 2.20 -2.04
CA ALA A 82 -3.00 2.51 -3.11
C ALA A 82 -3.17 1.60 -4.35
N LEU A 83 -3.35 0.29 -4.13
CA LEU A 83 -3.60 -0.67 -5.21
C LEU A 83 -4.95 -0.41 -5.90
N SER A 84 -5.99 -0.11 -5.12
CA SER A 84 -7.33 0.20 -5.63
C SER A 84 -7.38 1.53 -6.41
N GLY A 85 -6.61 2.52 -5.97
CA GLY A 85 -6.43 3.78 -6.69
C GLY A 85 -5.75 3.57 -8.04
N SER A 86 -4.66 2.80 -8.07
CA SER A 86 -3.96 2.43 -9.32
C SER A 86 -4.86 1.65 -10.28
N ALA A 87 -5.62 0.67 -9.78
CA ALA A 87 -6.59 -0.08 -10.58
C ALA A 87 -7.70 0.83 -11.13
N THR A 88 -8.20 1.78 -10.33
CA THR A 88 -9.24 2.73 -10.74
C THR A 88 -8.73 3.67 -11.84
N ALA A 89 -7.49 4.17 -11.73
CA ALA A 89 -6.89 4.97 -12.79
C ALA A 89 -6.82 4.21 -14.12
N ARG A 90 -6.40 2.93 -14.09
CA ARG A 90 -6.37 2.09 -15.31
C ARG A 90 -7.76 1.79 -15.86
N ILE A 91 -8.73 1.51 -14.99
CA ILE A 91 -10.14 1.33 -15.39
C ILE A 91 -10.67 2.56 -16.11
N ASN A 92 -10.44 3.76 -15.55
CA ASN A 92 -10.91 5.00 -16.16
C ASN A 92 -10.28 5.23 -17.53
N ALA A 93 -8.96 5.00 -17.67
CA ALA A 93 -8.28 5.10 -18.96
C ALA A 93 -8.86 4.13 -20.01
N LEU A 94 -9.10 2.87 -19.63
CA LEU A 94 -9.66 1.86 -20.53
C LEU A 94 -11.12 2.15 -20.91
N VAL A 95 -11.91 2.70 -19.99
CA VAL A 95 -13.29 3.14 -20.28
C VAL A 95 -13.26 4.28 -21.30
N THR A 96 -12.46 5.31 -21.08
CA THR A 96 -12.34 6.42 -22.03
C THR A 96 -11.84 5.96 -23.41
N GLU A 97 -10.85 5.06 -23.45
CA GLU A 97 -10.37 4.47 -24.71
C GLU A 97 -11.48 3.68 -25.42
N LEU A 98 -12.20 2.84 -24.70
CA LEU A 98 -13.28 2.03 -25.26
C LEU A 98 -14.42 2.90 -25.79
N ASP A 99 -14.83 3.93 -25.04
CA ASP A 99 -15.90 4.85 -25.44
C ASP A 99 -15.55 5.55 -26.77
N MET A 100 -14.34 6.11 -26.88
CA MET A 100 -13.88 6.75 -28.13
C MET A 100 -13.82 5.77 -29.31
N LEU A 101 -13.38 4.53 -29.08
CA LEU A 101 -13.36 3.51 -30.12
C LEU A 101 -14.78 3.12 -30.56
N GLN A 102 -15.73 3.03 -29.62
CA GLN A 102 -17.12 2.74 -29.93
C GLN A 102 -17.77 3.86 -30.74
N ASP A 103 -17.49 5.12 -30.41
CA ASP A 103 -17.94 6.27 -31.22
C ASP A 103 -17.35 6.22 -32.63
N ALA A 104 -16.05 5.96 -32.77
CA ALA A 104 -15.41 5.81 -34.08
C ALA A 104 -16.01 4.67 -34.91
N ILE A 105 -16.36 3.55 -34.27
CA ILE A 105 -17.05 2.42 -34.93
C ILE A 105 -18.45 2.85 -35.39
N ALA A 106 -19.23 3.50 -34.51
CA ALA A 106 -20.58 3.96 -34.83
C ALA A 106 -20.61 4.98 -35.97
N MET A 107 -19.57 5.82 -36.07
CA MET A 107 -19.41 6.80 -37.15
C MET A 107 -18.78 6.23 -38.43
N ASN A 108 -18.45 4.93 -38.48
CA ASN A 108 -17.69 4.29 -39.55
C ASN A 108 -16.32 4.95 -39.83
N LEU A 109 -15.69 5.51 -38.79
CA LEU A 109 -14.38 6.16 -38.83
C LEU A 109 -13.25 5.28 -38.27
N ALA A 110 -13.60 4.14 -37.64
CA ALA A 110 -12.62 3.24 -37.05
C ALA A 110 -11.84 2.45 -38.11
N THR A 111 -10.53 2.34 -37.92
CA THR A 111 -9.65 1.44 -38.69
C THR A 111 -9.87 -0.02 -38.31
N GLU A 112 -9.52 -0.97 -39.20
CA GLU A 112 -9.58 -2.41 -38.86
C GLU A 112 -8.78 -2.77 -37.62
N LYS A 113 -7.62 -2.11 -37.41
CA LYS A 113 -6.78 -2.33 -36.22
C LYS A 113 -7.52 -1.93 -34.94
N GLN A 114 -8.22 -0.81 -34.96
CA GLN A 114 -9.03 -0.32 -33.84
C GLN A 114 -10.22 -1.26 -33.56
N VAL A 115 -10.88 -1.77 -34.60
CA VAL A 115 -11.96 -2.76 -34.41
C VAL A 115 -11.42 -4.04 -33.77
N LYS A 116 -10.27 -4.54 -34.24
CA LYS A 116 -9.63 -5.76 -33.72
C LYS A 116 -9.08 -5.60 -32.29
N SER A 117 -8.84 -4.39 -31.79
CA SER A 117 -8.35 -4.17 -30.42
C SER A 117 -9.47 -4.15 -29.36
N VAL A 118 -10.72 -3.94 -29.75
CA VAL A 118 -11.87 -3.85 -28.82
C VAL A 118 -11.98 -5.04 -27.86
N PRO A 119 -11.86 -6.32 -28.31
CA PRO A 119 -11.94 -7.46 -27.39
C PRO A 119 -10.84 -7.45 -26.31
N ALA A 120 -9.62 -7.06 -26.68
CA ALA A 120 -8.50 -7.00 -25.75
C ALA A 120 -8.71 -5.90 -24.69
N ILE A 121 -9.17 -4.71 -25.10
CA ILE A 121 -9.47 -3.60 -24.17
C ILE A 121 -10.58 -3.99 -23.19
N LYS A 122 -11.65 -4.64 -23.68
CA LYS A 122 -12.73 -5.15 -22.83
C LYS A 122 -12.25 -6.20 -21.83
N ALA A 123 -11.39 -7.11 -22.27
CA ALA A 123 -10.81 -8.14 -21.41
C ALA A 123 -9.93 -7.52 -20.31
N GLU A 124 -9.09 -6.55 -20.66
CA GLU A 124 -8.25 -5.84 -19.70
C GLU A 124 -9.11 -5.06 -18.69
N LEU A 125 -10.12 -4.33 -19.17
CA LEU A 125 -11.06 -3.59 -18.33
C LEU A 125 -11.76 -4.51 -17.32
N TYR A 126 -12.21 -5.69 -17.76
CA TYR A 126 -12.80 -6.68 -16.87
C TYR A 126 -11.79 -7.19 -15.83
N ALA A 127 -10.56 -7.49 -16.23
CA ALA A 127 -9.52 -7.97 -15.34
C ALA A 127 -9.23 -6.97 -14.21
N PHE A 128 -9.12 -5.67 -14.52
CA PHE A 128 -8.91 -4.65 -13.49
C PHE A 128 -10.14 -4.44 -12.60
N ARG A 129 -11.36 -4.54 -13.14
CA ARG A 129 -12.59 -4.49 -12.34
C ARG A 129 -12.66 -5.65 -11.35
N LEU A 130 -12.37 -6.87 -11.81
CA LEU A 130 -12.31 -8.06 -10.96
C LEU A 130 -11.23 -7.91 -9.88
N TYR A 131 -10.04 -7.45 -10.25
CA TYR A 131 -8.96 -7.18 -9.30
C TYR A 131 -9.39 -6.18 -8.21
N ARG A 132 -10.01 -5.06 -8.57
CA ARG A 132 -10.51 -4.08 -7.61
C ARG A 132 -11.58 -4.64 -6.67
N VAL A 133 -12.48 -5.49 -7.18
CA VAL A 133 -13.47 -6.18 -6.33
C VAL A 133 -12.78 -7.12 -5.33
N ARG A 134 -11.78 -7.89 -5.78
CA ARG A 134 -11.00 -8.76 -4.89
C ARG A 134 -10.27 -7.97 -3.81
N LEU A 135 -9.70 -6.79 -4.15
CA LEU A 135 -9.09 -5.90 -3.18
C LEU A 135 -10.09 -5.39 -2.13
N SER A 136 -11.35 -5.13 -2.50
CA SER A 136 -12.37 -4.70 -1.54
C SER A 136 -12.83 -5.80 -0.58
N GLN A 137 -12.42 -7.04 -0.82
CA GLN A 137 -12.82 -8.23 -0.05
C GLN A 137 -11.63 -8.89 0.67
N ILE A 138 -10.48 -8.21 0.79
CA ILE A 138 -9.29 -8.80 1.41
C ILE A 138 -9.48 -9.19 2.88
N ASP A 139 -10.41 -8.55 3.58
CA ASP A 139 -10.80 -8.83 4.96
C ASP A 139 -11.52 -10.17 5.12
N THR A 140 -12.01 -10.74 4.03
CA THR A 140 -12.62 -12.09 3.98
C THR A 140 -11.61 -13.22 3.74
N LEU A 141 -10.34 -12.89 3.49
CA LEU A 141 -9.30 -13.87 3.19
C LEU A 141 -8.76 -14.52 4.46
N GLU A 142 -8.43 -15.80 4.37
CA GLU A 142 -7.80 -16.53 5.46
C GLU A 142 -6.46 -15.89 5.86
N GLY A 143 -6.25 -15.69 7.16
CA GLY A 143 -5.03 -15.10 7.70
C GLY A 143 -4.97 -13.57 7.68
N TYR A 144 -6.02 -12.88 7.22
CA TYR A 144 -6.13 -11.42 7.39
C TYR A 144 -6.05 -11.03 8.88
N PRO A 145 -5.34 -9.94 9.25
CA PRO A 145 -4.56 -9.05 8.40
C PRO A 145 -3.07 -9.42 8.31
N ARG A 146 -2.62 -10.50 8.98
CA ARG A 146 -1.19 -10.78 9.20
C ARG A 146 -0.52 -11.60 8.10
N LYS A 147 -1.23 -12.58 7.54
CA LYS A 147 -0.66 -13.59 6.65
C LYS A 147 -1.71 -14.09 5.66
N PHE A 148 -2.08 -13.22 4.72
CA PHE A 148 -3.00 -13.54 3.64
C PHE A 148 -2.33 -13.29 2.28
N ASP A 149 -2.82 -13.98 1.25
CA ASP A 149 -2.36 -13.77 -0.11
C ASP A 149 -3.08 -12.58 -0.75
N TRP A 150 -2.32 -11.57 -1.16
CA TRP A 150 -2.87 -10.43 -1.88
C TRP A 150 -3.44 -10.87 -3.24
N PRO A 151 -4.59 -10.31 -3.66
CA PRO A 151 -5.07 -10.50 -5.02
C PRO A 151 -3.99 -10.14 -6.04
N ALA A 152 -3.78 -11.00 -7.04
CA ALA A 152 -2.82 -10.72 -8.10
C ALA A 152 -3.36 -9.63 -9.04
N ALA A 153 -2.54 -8.61 -9.30
CA ALA A 153 -2.86 -7.57 -10.29
C ALA A 153 -2.84 -8.16 -11.72
N PRO A 154 -3.64 -7.62 -12.66
CA PRO A 154 -3.53 -7.98 -14.07
C PRO A 154 -2.13 -7.67 -14.62
N ALA A 155 -1.62 -8.54 -15.50
CA ALA A 155 -0.30 -8.39 -16.11
C ALA A 155 -0.16 -7.07 -16.88
N GLN A 156 1.04 -6.50 -16.86
CA GLN A 156 1.42 -5.34 -17.68
C GLN A 156 2.71 -5.66 -18.45
N PRO A 157 2.70 -5.72 -19.79
CA PRO A 157 1.55 -5.51 -20.67
C PRO A 157 0.48 -6.60 -20.52
N PHE A 158 -0.80 -6.23 -20.73
CA PHE A 158 -1.91 -7.18 -20.67
C PHE A 158 -1.86 -8.12 -21.88
N VAL A 159 -1.90 -9.42 -21.63
CA VAL A 159 -1.90 -10.44 -22.68
C VAL A 159 -3.31 -10.94 -22.88
N TYR A 160 -3.92 -10.54 -23.99
CA TYR A 160 -5.20 -11.09 -24.42
C TYR A 160 -4.97 -12.32 -25.30
N VAL A 161 -5.49 -13.47 -24.87
CA VAL A 161 -5.57 -14.68 -25.70
C VAL A 161 -7.03 -14.82 -26.14
N PRO A 162 -7.34 -14.66 -27.43
CA PRO A 162 -8.67 -14.94 -27.95
C PRO A 162 -9.08 -16.37 -27.62
N ALA A 163 -10.37 -16.62 -27.32
CA ALA A 163 -10.87 -17.99 -27.25
C ALA A 163 -10.60 -18.66 -28.61
N ALA A 164 -10.01 -19.86 -28.60
CA ALA A 164 -9.84 -20.64 -29.82
C ALA A 164 -11.22 -20.90 -30.44
N GLU A 165 -11.34 -20.67 -31.76
CA GLU A 165 -12.53 -20.98 -32.56
C GLU A 165 -12.88 -22.48 -32.51
#